data_AF-S1R671-F1
#
_entry.id   AF-S1R671-F1
#
_cell.length_a   1.000
_cell.length_b   1.000
_cell.length_c   1.000
_cell.angle_alpha   90.00
_cell.angle_beta   90.00
_cell.angle_gamma   90.00
#
_symmetry.space_group_name_H-M   'P 1'
#
loop_
_entity.id
_entity.type
_entity.pdbx_description
1 polymer ?
#
loop_
_entity_poly.entity_id
_entity_poly.type
_entity_poly.pdbx_seq_one_letter_code
_entity_poly.pdbx_strand_id
1 'polypeptide(L)' 'MMDVLEKELTKGSVSYKENETWRYYFFDNNIPTQGWKIHISSQMKDCIEIFKIISTVMKDEKCTYRCSLRDCKAWSRF' A
#
# COMPACT_ATOMS: atom_id res chain seq x y z
N MET A 1 -10.16 6.39 -10.82
CA MET A 1 -9.07 6.61 -9.81
C MET A 1 -8.47 5.28 -9.38
N MET A 2 -9.32 4.32 -8.96
CA MET A 2 -8.92 2.95 -8.63
C MET A 2 -8.31 2.16 -9.80
N ASP A 3 -8.79 2.33 -11.03
CA ASP A 3 -8.28 1.58 -12.20
C ASP A 3 -6.81 1.89 -12.55
N VAL A 4 -6.37 3.14 -12.30
CA VAL A 4 -4.99 3.56 -12.56
C VAL A 4 -4.05 2.96 -11.51
N LEU A 5 -4.51 2.92 -10.26
CA LEU A 5 -3.78 2.30 -9.16
C LEU A 5 -3.67 0.78 -9.36
N GLU A 6 -4.74 0.12 -9.79
CA GLU A 6 -4.76 -1.32 -10.07
C GLU A 6 -3.75 -1.74 -11.13
N LYS A 7 -3.64 -0.98 -12.22
CA LYS A 7 -2.67 -1.25 -13.29
C LYS A 7 -1.22 -1.11 -12.84
N GLU A 8 -0.92 -0.19 -11.93
CA GLU A 8 0.44 -0.01 -11.39
C GLU A 8 0.81 -1.06 -10.35
N LEU A 9 -0.19 -1.60 -9.65
CA LEU A 9 0.01 -2.53 -8.54
C LEU A 9 0.10 -3.99 -9.00
N THR A 10 -0.57 -4.33 -10.10
CA THR A 10 -0.47 -5.65 -10.76
C THR A 10 0.85 -5.89 -11.51
N LYS A 11 1.68 -4.85 -11.69
CA LYS A 11 3.08 -5.01 -12.12
C LYS A 11 3.94 -5.50 -10.93
N GLY A 12 3.94 -6.82 -10.68
CA GLY A 12 4.86 -7.49 -9.75
C GLY A 12 4.28 -8.74 -9.09
N SER A 13 5.15 -9.57 -8.51
CA SER A 13 4.82 -10.78 -7.74
C SER A 13 4.31 -10.46 -6.33
N VAL A 14 3.36 -9.53 -6.20
CA VAL A 14 2.79 -9.11 -4.92
C VAL A 14 1.41 -9.73 -4.76
N SER A 15 1.25 -10.58 -3.73
CA SER A 15 -0.07 -11.09 -3.39
C SER A 15 -0.88 -9.98 -2.71
N TYR A 16 -2.16 -9.82 -3.11
CA TYR A 16 -3.03 -8.83 -2.50
C TYR A 16 -4.35 -9.44 -2.01
N LYS A 17 -4.90 -8.87 -0.94
CA LYS A 17 -6.28 -9.11 -0.49
C LYS A 17 -7.04 -7.80 -0.42
N GLU A 18 -8.31 -7.84 -0.72
CA GLU A 18 -9.17 -6.67 -0.72
C GLU A 18 -10.41 -6.90 0.14
N ASN A 19 -10.84 -5.84 0.80
CA ASN A 19 -12.18 -5.74 1.38
C ASN A 19 -12.80 -4.38 1.02
N GLU A 20 -14.02 -4.13 1.47
CA GLU A 20 -14.80 -2.93 1.11
C GLU A 20 -14.11 -1.58 1.38
N THR A 21 -13.08 -1.56 2.23
CA THR A 21 -12.40 -0.33 2.69
C THR A 21 -10.91 -0.33 2.40
N TRP A 22 -10.27 -1.49 2.36
CA TRP A 22 -8.81 -1.63 2.34
C TRP A 22 -8.35 -2.64 1.30
N ARG A 23 -7.23 -2.32 0.65
CA ARG A 23 -6.44 -3.29 -0.12
C ARG A 23 -5.10 -3.51 0.56
N TYR A 24 -4.74 -4.77 0.75
CA TYR A 24 -3.55 -5.24 1.47
C TYR A 24 -2.57 -5.85 0.48
N TYR A 25 -1.31 -5.44 0.55
CA TYR A 25 -0.19 -5.93 -0.24
C TYR A 25 0.76 -6.69 0.67
N PHE A 26 0.93 -7.97 0.40
CA PHE A 26 1.78 -8.85 1.20
C PHE A 26 3.02 -9.23 0.42
N PHE A 27 4.16 -9.03 1.07
CA PHE A 27 5.43 -9.59 0.66
C PHE A 27 5.75 -10.75 1.60
N ASP A 28 6.17 -11.87 1.04
CA ASP A 28 6.39 -13.13 1.76
C ASP A 28 7.72 -13.06 2.51
N ASN A 29 7.72 -12.25 3.56
CA ASN A 29 8.85 -12.09 4.45
C ASN A 29 8.41 -12.62 5.82
N ASN A 30 9.27 -13.45 6.44
CA ASN A 30 9.15 -13.88 7.84
C ASN A 30 9.43 -12.68 8.75
N ILE A 31 8.60 -11.65 8.66
CA ILE A 31 8.75 -10.41 9.40
C ILE A 31 8.36 -10.72 10.86
N PRO A 32 9.24 -10.49 11.84
CA PRO A 32 8.92 -10.66 13.24
C PRO A 32 7.70 -9.81 13.59
N THR A 33 6.83 -10.27 14.49
CA THR A 33 5.67 -9.49 14.93
C THR A 33 6.12 -8.24 15.70
N GLN A 34 6.53 -7.19 15.00
CA GLN A 34 6.88 -5.90 15.60
C GLN A 34 5.62 -5.02 15.65
N GLY A 35 5.48 -4.26 16.73
CA GLY A 35 4.26 -3.47 17.00
C GLY A 35 4.19 -2.14 16.24
N TRP A 36 5.24 -1.78 15.50
CA TRP A 36 5.41 -0.45 14.93
C TRP A 36 4.75 -0.36 13.56
N LYS A 37 4.07 0.77 13.30
CA LYS A 37 3.28 0.98 12.09
C LYS A 37 3.44 2.44 11.67
N ILE A 38 3.57 2.68 10.37
CA ILE A 38 3.61 4.05 9.83
C ILE A 38 2.28 4.33 9.14
N HIS A 39 1.67 5.45 9.51
CA HIS A 39 0.47 5.96 8.86
C HIS A 39 0.86 7.15 7.97
N ILE A 40 0.54 7.05 6.69
CA ILE A 40 0.75 8.13 5.73
C ILE A 40 -0.60 8.66 5.29
N SER A 41 -0.80 9.96 5.48
CA SER A 41 -1.99 10.70 5.08
C SER A 41 -1.62 11.75 4.05
N SER A 42 -2.50 11.99 3.09
CA SER A 42 -2.34 13.00 2.05
C SER A 42 -3.63 13.77 1.82
N GLN A 43 -3.54 14.91 1.14
CA GLN A 43 -4.73 15.57 0.61
C GLN A 43 -5.29 14.73 -0.55
N MET A 44 -6.63 14.76 -0.73
CA MET A 44 -7.31 13.96 -1.76
C MET A 44 -6.78 14.25 -3.17
N LYS A 45 -6.45 15.52 -3.47
CA LYS A 45 -5.91 15.93 -4.77
C LYS A 45 -4.53 15.32 -5.08
N ASP A 46 -3.72 15.03 -4.06
CA ASP A 46 -2.32 14.59 -4.22
C ASP A 46 -2.17 13.08 -4.00
N CYS A 47 -3.28 12.39 -3.68
CA CYS A 47 -3.23 11.02 -3.16
C CYS A 47 -2.67 10.00 -4.15
N ILE A 48 -2.94 10.16 -5.44
CA ILE A 48 -2.47 9.25 -6.49
C ILE A 48 -0.94 9.38 -6.62
N GLU A 49 -0.43 10.61 -6.63
CA GLU A 49 1.01 10.87 -6.75
C GLU A 49 1.76 10.39 -5.52
N ILE A 50 1.27 10.71 -4.33
CA ILE A 50 1.84 10.25 -3.07
C ILE A 50 1.81 8.72 -3.00
N PHE A 51 0.69 8.10 -3.37
CA PHE A 51 0.60 6.64 -3.38
C PHE A 51 1.62 6.02 -4.34
N LYS A 52 1.80 6.56 -5.55
CA LYS A 52 2.81 6.04 -6.51
C LYS A 52 4.19 6.03 -5.88
N ILE A 53 4.62 7.15 -5.31
CA ILE A 53 5.94 7.28 -4.64
C ILE A 53 6.07 6.24 -3.51
N ILE A 54 5.10 6.18 -2.60
CA ILE A 54 5.12 5.25 -1.47
C ILE A 54 5.13 3.80 -1.96
N SER A 55 4.29 3.47 -2.94
CA SER A 55 4.16 2.11 -3.44
C SER A 55 5.47 1.60 -4.06
N THR A 56 6.23 2.48 -4.72
CA THR A 56 7.58 2.17 -5.22
C THR A 56 8.52 1.87 -4.05
N VAL A 57 8.62 2.76 -3.07
CA VAL A 57 9.47 2.56 -1.88
C VAL A 57 9.11 1.27 -1.15
N MET A 58 7.82 1.00 -0.93
CA MET A 58 7.38 -0.21 -0.23
C MET A 58 7.67 -1.49 -1.03
N LYS A 59 7.60 -1.45 -2.36
CA LYS A 59 7.98 -2.57 -3.23
C LYS A 59 9.49 -2.84 -3.17
N ASP A 60 10.31 -1.79 -3.23
CA ASP A 60 11.77 -1.88 -3.19
C ASP A 60 12.25 -2.45 -1.84
N GLU A 61 11.65 -1.98 -0.75
CA GLU A 61 11.93 -2.45 0.63
C GLU A 61 11.20 -3.77 0.98
N LYS A 62 10.42 -4.34 0.05
CA LYS A 62 9.59 -5.55 0.27
C LYS A 62 8.74 -5.46 1.54
N CYS A 63 8.20 -4.28 1.82
CA CYS A 63 7.41 -4.01 3.01
C CYS A 63 5.93 -4.31 2.77
N THR A 64 5.28 -4.95 3.74
CA THR A 64 3.83 -5.22 3.67
C THR A 64 3.06 -3.94 4.02
N TYR A 65 2.06 -3.58 3.22
CA TYR A 65 1.26 -2.37 3.44
C TYR A 65 -0.20 -2.55 3.04
N ARG A 66 -1.07 -1.67 3.53
CA ARG A 66 -2.46 -1.54 3.12
C ARG A 66 -2.78 -0.11 2.75
N CYS A 67 -3.66 0.09 1.78
CA CYS A 67 -4.18 1.40 1.42
C CYS A 67 -5.70 1.41 1.50
N SER A 68 -6.27 2.53 1.92
CA SER A 68 -7.72 2.71 1.91
C SER A 68 -8.18 3.00 0.48
N LEU A 69 -9.30 2.38 0.12
CA LEU A 69 -9.95 2.53 -1.19
C LEU A 69 -10.94 3.70 -1.21
N ARG A 70 -11.28 4.22 -0.02
CA ARG A 70 -12.26 5.30 0.18
C ARG A 70 -11.61 6.60 0.68
N ASP A 71 -10.42 6.51 1.27
CA ASP A 71 -9.66 7.62 1.84
C ASP A 71 -8.18 7.53 1.44
N CYS A 72 -7.48 8.66 1.40
CA CYS A 72 -6.05 8.74 1.04
C CYS A 72 -5.13 8.38 2.22
N LYS A 73 -5.33 7.19 2.78
CA LYS A 73 -4.59 6.67 3.94
C LYS A 73 -3.85 5.40 3.54
N ALA A 74 -2.52 5.40 3.70
CA ALA A 74 -1.67 4.22 3.53
C ALA A 74 -1.04 3.83 4.87
N TRP A 75 -0.93 2.53 5.13
CA TRP A 75 -0.41 1.94 6.36
C TRP A 75 0.61 0.86 6.01
N SER A 76 1.85 0.96 6.49
CA SER A 76 2.81 -0.14 6.39
C SER A 76 2.99 -0.86 7.72
N ARG A 77 3.23 -2.17 7.64
CA ARG A 77 3.65 -3.02 8.74
C ARG A 77 5.05 -3.54 8.42
N PHE A 78 5.99 -3.18 9.28
CA PHE A 78 7.38 -3.62 9.27
C PHE A 78 7.58 -4.83 10.17
#